data_AF-A0A946N5F2-F1
#
_entry.id   AF-A0A946N5F2-F1
#
_cell.length_a   1.000
_cell.length_b   1.000
_cell.length_c   1.000
_cell.angle_alpha   90.00
_cell.angle_beta   90.00
_cell.angle_gamma   90.00
#
_symmetry.space_group_name_H-M   'P 1'
#
loop_
_entity.id
_entity.type
_entity.pdbx_description
1 polymer ?
#
loop_
_entity_poly.entity_id
_entity_poly.type
_entity_poly.pdbx_seq_one_letter_code
_entity_poly.pdbx_strand_id
1 'polypeptide(L)'
;MQHIKSVTFGFILGVAAFGLPSLSAQAAIVELISNGGFETGDFTGWTVNNTGSGGVFVDTPGTTTPTSGHLTSAAGGSAHGSFYAVTDQSGPGAHELSQSFTVAAGATSVLLSFDLFVNDADGGPLFAPGGLADGTSNGPNQHASVDIMASTDAVFQTLGLANFYLGVDAGADPHAFSTITADITALVGGGGTFIFRLGEVDTQSFLNAGIDNVSILADQAVVPIPAALPLFATAIAGLGFAGYRKRKSKVA
;
A
#
# COMPACT_ATOMS: atom_id res chain seq x y z
N MET A 1 -44.54 52.02 59.95
CA MET A 1 -43.20 51.44 60.16
C MET A 1 -43.38 49.95 60.37
N GLN A 2 -43.44 49.18 59.27
CA GLN A 2 -42.35 48.37 58.73
C GLN A 2 -41.83 47.29 59.71
N HIS A 3 -42.14 46.03 59.42
CA HIS A 3 -41.19 44.92 59.55
C HIS A 3 -41.49 43.87 58.49
N ILE A 4 -40.67 43.91 57.43
CA ILE A 4 -40.65 42.95 56.32
C ILE A 4 -39.92 41.69 56.81
N LYS A 5 -40.54 40.53 56.65
CA LYS A 5 -39.93 39.22 56.91
C LYS A 5 -39.01 38.86 55.73
N SER A 6 -37.76 38.53 56.04
CA SER A 6 -36.74 38.11 55.07
C SER A 6 -37.06 36.71 54.54
N VAL A 7 -37.04 36.56 53.21
CA VAL A 7 -37.19 35.26 52.50
C VAL A 7 -35.80 34.80 52.10
N THR A 8 -35.38 33.66 52.63
CA THR A 8 -34.11 32.99 52.28
C THR A 8 -34.25 32.33 50.91
N PHE A 9 -33.45 32.76 49.93
CA PHE A 9 -33.37 32.14 48.60
C PHE A 9 -32.34 31.00 48.62
N GLY A 10 -32.80 29.76 48.48
CA GLY A 10 -31.94 28.59 48.31
C GLY A 10 -31.37 28.54 46.89
N PHE A 11 -30.04 28.52 46.76
CA PHE A 11 -29.35 28.36 45.49
C PHE A 11 -29.33 26.86 45.10
N ILE A 12 -30.13 26.48 44.09
CA ILE A 12 -30.02 25.18 43.43
C ILE A 12 -28.88 25.26 42.40
N LEU A 13 -27.79 24.52 42.65
CA LEU A 13 -26.72 24.31 41.67
C LEU A 13 -27.18 23.23 40.68
N GLY A 14 -27.78 23.67 39.56
CA GLY A 14 -28.00 22.81 38.40
C GLY A 14 -26.67 22.54 37.70
N VAL A 15 -26.19 21.30 37.75
CA VAL A 15 -25.08 20.84 36.91
C VAL A 15 -25.66 20.61 35.51
N ALA A 16 -25.47 21.57 34.62
CA ALA A 16 -25.77 21.38 33.20
C ALA A 16 -24.69 20.46 32.61
N ALA A 17 -25.04 19.21 32.35
CA ALA A 17 -24.23 18.30 31.55
C ALA A 17 -24.26 18.80 30.09
N PHE A 18 -23.24 19.56 29.69
CA PHE A 18 -23.01 19.85 28.28
C PHE A 18 -22.55 18.55 27.60
N GLY A 19 -23.44 17.95 26.81
CA GLY A 19 -23.09 16.85 25.92
C GLY A 19 -22.03 17.34 24.93
N LEU A 20 -20.83 16.79 25.01
CA LEU A 20 -19.80 17.03 24.02
C LEU A 20 -20.28 16.42 22.69
N PRO A 21 -20.28 17.18 21.57
CA PRO A 21 -20.58 16.59 20.27
C PRO A 21 -19.50 15.53 19.97
N SER A 22 -19.95 14.31 19.71
CA SER A 22 -19.11 13.26 19.13
C SER A 22 -18.67 13.73 17.75
N LEU A 23 -17.41 14.12 17.62
CA LEU A 23 -16.79 14.38 16.32
C LEU A 23 -16.75 13.03 15.57
N SER A 24 -17.52 12.90 14.49
CA SER A 24 -17.45 11.76 13.60
C SER A 24 -16.07 11.75 12.93
N ALA A 25 -15.33 10.65 13.06
CA ALA A 25 -14.12 10.44 12.29
C ALA A 25 -14.47 10.32 10.81
N GLN A 26 -13.93 11.20 9.98
CA GLN A 26 -14.08 11.16 8.53
C GLN A 26 -12.98 10.26 7.97
N ALA A 27 -13.32 9.14 7.32
CA ALA A 27 -12.34 8.26 6.68
C ALA A 27 -11.45 9.04 5.71
N ALA A 28 -10.13 8.84 5.82
CA ALA A 28 -9.14 9.42 4.92
C ALA A 28 -8.67 8.36 3.93
N ILE A 29 -8.43 8.75 2.67
CA ILE A 29 -7.78 7.88 1.70
C ILE A 29 -6.26 7.95 1.93
N VAL A 30 -5.63 6.80 2.07
CA VAL A 30 -4.20 6.65 2.35
C VAL A 30 -3.58 5.75 1.29
N GLU A 31 -2.46 6.20 0.74
CA GLU A 31 -1.58 5.37 -0.10
C GLU A 31 -0.79 4.41 0.80
N LEU A 32 -0.86 3.12 0.49
CA LEU A 32 -0.23 2.05 1.27
C LEU A 32 1.09 1.56 0.64
N ILE A 33 1.38 1.93 -0.61
CA ILE A 33 2.64 1.66 -1.29
C ILE A 33 3.55 2.89 -1.24
N SER A 34 4.76 2.69 -0.75
CA SER A 34 5.85 3.66 -0.82
C SER A 34 6.68 3.46 -2.08
N ASN A 35 7.11 4.55 -2.71
CA ASN A 35 7.99 4.52 -3.90
C ASN A 35 7.42 3.63 -5.02
N GLY A 36 6.10 3.70 -5.27
CA GLY A 36 5.40 2.84 -6.22
C GLY A 36 5.76 3.04 -7.69
N GLY A 37 6.27 4.23 -8.03
CA GLY A 37 6.84 4.55 -9.34
C GLY A 37 8.36 4.64 -9.35
N PHE A 38 9.05 4.12 -8.31
CA PHE A 38 10.52 4.02 -8.29
C PHE A 38 11.31 5.34 -8.43
N GLU A 39 10.66 6.48 -8.22
CA GLU A 39 11.22 7.83 -8.42
C GLU A 39 12.36 8.22 -7.46
N THR A 40 12.65 7.39 -6.47
CA THR A 40 13.87 7.51 -5.65
C THR A 40 15.14 7.09 -6.41
N GLY A 41 14.99 6.45 -7.57
CA GLY A 41 16.10 5.91 -8.36
C GLY A 41 16.67 4.60 -7.82
N ASP A 42 16.02 4.02 -6.79
CA ASP A 42 16.36 2.73 -6.20
C ASP A 42 15.12 2.01 -5.66
N PHE A 43 15.35 0.86 -5.03
CA PHE A 43 14.30 0.03 -4.42
C PHE A 43 14.00 0.40 -2.96
N THR A 44 14.16 1.67 -2.56
CA THR A 44 13.76 2.11 -1.21
C THR A 44 12.30 1.75 -0.96
N GLY A 45 12.04 1.02 0.13
CA GLY A 45 10.72 0.52 0.50
C GLY A 45 10.35 -0.84 -0.12
N TRP A 46 11.12 -1.33 -1.09
CA TRP A 46 10.90 -2.59 -1.79
C TRP A 46 11.94 -3.64 -1.39
N THR A 47 11.55 -4.91 -1.52
CA THR A 47 12.43 -6.08 -1.35
C THR A 47 12.65 -6.72 -2.72
N VAL A 48 13.90 -7.03 -3.03
CA VAL A 48 14.30 -7.74 -4.25
C VAL A 48 14.89 -9.08 -3.87
N ASN A 49 14.38 -10.15 -4.47
CA ASN A 49 14.94 -11.49 -4.35
C ASN A 49 15.25 -12.03 -5.75
N ASN A 50 16.46 -12.53 -5.94
CA ASN A 50 16.91 -13.09 -7.22
C ASN A 50 17.54 -14.46 -6.99
N THR A 51 17.29 -15.39 -7.90
CA THR A 51 18.01 -16.66 -8.01
C THR A 51 18.36 -16.92 -9.48
N GLY A 52 19.49 -17.58 -9.73
CA GLY A 52 20.01 -17.75 -11.10
C GLY A 52 20.70 -16.50 -11.63
N SER A 53 20.67 -16.32 -12.95
CA SER A 53 21.26 -15.17 -13.66
C SER A 53 20.25 -14.04 -13.74
N GLY A 54 20.72 -12.79 -13.73
CA GLY A 54 19.87 -11.60 -13.87
C GLY A 54 19.43 -10.99 -12.53
N GLY A 55 18.44 -10.10 -12.62
CA GLY A 55 17.79 -9.49 -11.46
C GLY A 55 16.74 -8.47 -11.82
N VAL A 56 16.27 -7.75 -10.80
CA VAL A 56 15.39 -6.58 -10.94
C VAL A 56 16.24 -5.30 -10.92
N PHE A 57 15.97 -4.39 -11.84
CA PHE A 57 16.69 -3.13 -12.02
C PHE A 57 15.72 -1.95 -12.02
N VAL A 58 16.18 -0.80 -11.53
CA VAL A 58 15.53 0.49 -11.80
C VAL A 58 16.12 1.03 -13.09
N ASP A 59 15.26 1.32 -14.07
CA ASP A 59 15.67 1.75 -15.41
C ASP A 59 14.86 2.97 -15.87
N THR A 60 15.27 3.59 -16.97
CA THR A 60 14.60 4.75 -17.57
C THR A 60 13.72 4.31 -18.73
N PRO A 61 12.45 4.73 -18.81
CA PRO A 61 11.59 4.26 -19.89
C PRO A 61 12.10 4.64 -21.29
N GLY A 62 11.93 3.73 -22.26
CA GLY A 62 12.32 3.94 -23.65
C GLY A 62 13.82 3.80 -23.93
N THR A 63 14.60 3.31 -22.96
CA THR A 63 15.98 2.85 -23.18
C THR A 63 16.02 1.33 -23.37
N THR A 64 17.23 0.81 -23.57
CA THR A 64 17.46 -0.64 -23.54
C THR A 64 17.65 -1.10 -22.10
N THR A 65 17.21 -2.31 -21.77
CA THR A 65 17.43 -2.90 -20.46
C THR A 65 18.92 -3.04 -20.12
N PRO A 66 19.31 -3.02 -18.81
CA PRO A 66 20.71 -2.83 -18.42
C PRO A 66 21.66 -4.00 -18.73
N THR A 67 21.15 -5.22 -18.78
CA THR A 67 21.93 -6.46 -18.92
C THR A 67 21.85 -7.01 -20.34
N SER A 68 20.63 -7.22 -20.86
CA SER A 68 20.43 -7.87 -22.15
C SER A 68 20.44 -6.91 -23.34
N GLY A 69 20.20 -5.62 -23.10
CA GLY A 69 20.13 -4.60 -24.14
C GLY A 69 18.84 -4.65 -24.96
N HIS A 70 17.81 -5.36 -24.49
CA HIS A 70 16.50 -5.40 -25.14
C HIS A 70 15.80 -4.05 -25.03
N LEU A 71 15.11 -3.63 -26.08
CA LEU A 71 14.31 -2.40 -26.04
C LEU A 71 13.12 -2.58 -25.10
N THR A 72 12.82 -1.57 -24.31
CA THR A 72 11.54 -1.46 -23.58
C THR A 72 10.72 -0.32 -24.17
N SER A 73 9.41 -0.34 -23.92
CA SER A 73 8.57 0.76 -24.40
C SER A 73 8.95 2.06 -23.71
N ALA A 74 8.91 3.16 -24.47
CA ALA A 74 8.87 4.48 -23.86
C ALA A 74 7.58 4.56 -23.06
N ALA A 75 7.68 4.81 -21.75
CA ALA A 75 6.52 4.95 -20.91
C ALA A 75 5.61 6.04 -21.49
N GLY A 76 4.34 5.69 -21.71
CA GLY A 76 3.45 6.31 -22.69
C GLY A 76 2.90 7.70 -22.36
N GLY A 77 3.62 8.52 -21.59
CA GLY A 77 3.26 9.93 -21.34
C GLY A 77 3.64 10.43 -19.96
N SER A 78 3.25 11.68 -19.66
CA SER A 78 3.57 12.44 -18.43
C SER A 78 3.11 11.82 -17.10
N ALA A 79 2.37 10.71 -17.15
CA ALA A 79 1.93 9.97 -15.97
C ALA A 79 3.02 9.06 -15.41
N HIS A 80 4.02 8.72 -16.21
CA HIS A 80 5.19 7.97 -15.79
C HIS A 80 6.32 8.94 -15.47
N GLY A 81 7.01 8.69 -14.36
CA GLY A 81 8.11 9.52 -13.92
C GLY A 81 9.40 9.25 -14.70
N SER A 82 10.54 9.38 -14.04
CA SER A 82 11.86 9.15 -14.66
C SER A 82 12.27 7.68 -14.62
N PHE A 83 11.63 6.88 -13.78
CA PHE A 83 12.08 5.54 -13.45
C PHE A 83 10.94 4.52 -13.51
N TYR A 84 11.30 3.26 -13.72
CA TYR A 84 10.44 2.10 -13.55
C TYR A 84 11.29 0.91 -13.10
N ALA A 85 10.65 -0.17 -12.63
CA ALA A 85 11.35 -1.41 -12.32
C ALA A 85 11.23 -2.41 -13.48
N VAL A 86 12.30 -3.15 -13.79
CA VAL A 86 12.32 -4.15 -14.86
C VAL A 86 13.15 -5.36 -14.48
N THR A 87 12.69 -6.56 -14.82
CA THR A 87 13.52 -7.77 -14.76
C THR A 87 14.39 -7.86 -16.00
N ASP A 88 15.65 -8.28 -15.82
CA ASP A 88 16.56 -8.46 -16.95
C ASP A 88 17.66 -9.48 -16.62
N GLN A 89 18.07 -10.26 -17.61
CA GLN A 89 18.93 -11.42 -17.41
C GLN A 89 19.89 -11.66 -18.57
N SER A 90 20.81 -12.63 -18.42
CA SER A 90 21.71 -13.12 -19.49
C SER A 90 21.67 -14.64 -19.65
N GLY A 91 20.72 -15.28 -18.97
CA GLY A 91 20.56 -16.72 -18.82
C GLY A 91 19.58 -17.02 -17.68
N PRO A 92 19.20 -18.28 -17.47
CA PRO A 92 18.05 -18.66 -16.66
C PRO A 92 18.05 -18.12 -15.22
N GLY A 93 16.89 -17.63 -14.79
CA GLY A 93 16.69 -16.99 -13.50
C GLY A 93 15.24 -17.01 -13.01
N ALA A 94 15.07 -16.58 -11.76
CA ALA A 94 13.79 -16.15 -11.24
C ALA A 94 13.99 -14.94 -10.33
N HIS A 95 13.10 -13.96 -10.48
CA HIS A 95 13.23 -12.63 -9.90
C HIS A 95 11.91 -12.20 -9.25
N GLU A 96 12.00 -11.61 -8.07
CA GLU A 96 10.85 -11.15 -7.31
C GLU A 96 11.11 -9.74 -6.76
N LEU A 97 10.16 -8.84 -7.03
CA LEU A 97 10.07 -7.51 -6.45
C LEU A 97 8.81 -7.43 -5.61
N SER A 98 8.94 -7.12 -4.33
CA SER A 98 7.80 -7.13 -3.42
C SER A 98 7.83 -6.00 -2.39
N GLN A 99 6.64 -5.60 -1.95
CA GLN A 99 6.47 -4.65 -0.84
C GLN A 99 5.32 -5.09 0.06
N SER A 100 5.57 -5.08 1.37
CA SER A 100 4.52 -5.32 2.36
C SER A 100 3.66 -4.08 2.55
N PHE A 101 2.35 -4.26 2.66
CA PHE A 101 1.40 -3.20 2.99
C PHE A 101 0.43 -3.67 4.08
N THR A 102 -0.13 -2.73 4.85
CA THR A 102 -1.07 -3.03 5.94
C THR A 102 -2.37 -2.29 5.76
N VAL A 103 -3.47 -3.04 5.77
CA VAL A 103 -4.83 -2.51 5.72
C VAL A 103 -5.41 -2.52 7.13
N ALA A 104 -6.03 -1.42 7.55
CA ALA A 104 -6.74 -1.42 8.82
C ALA A 104 -8.01 -2.25 8.75
N ALA A 105 -8.36 -2.90 9.86
CA ALA A 105 -9.57 -3.67 9.96
C ALA A 105 -10.81 -2.78 9.73
N GLY A 106 -11.70 -3.22 8.83
CA GLY A 106 -12.93 -2.50 8.52
C GLY A 106 -12.78 -1.42 7.45
N ALA A 107 -11.71 -1.44 6.66
CA ALA A 107 -11.63 -0.66 5.42
C ALA A 107 -12.81 -1.05 4.51
N THR A 108 -13.50 -0.05 3.97
CA THR A 108 -14.66 -0.22 3.08
C THR A 108 -14.32 -0.01 1.61
N SER A 109 -13.10 0.45 1.31
CA SER A 109 -12.56 0.57 -0.05
C SER A 109 -11.04 0.40 -0.04
N VAL A 110 -10.54 -0.57 -0.80
CA VAL A 110 -9.12 -0.79 -1.08
C VAL A 110 -8.93 -1.05 -2.57
N LEU A 111 -8.28 -0.12 -3.26
CA LEU A 111 -8.12 -0.13 -4.71
C LEU A 111 -6.65 -0.30 -5.07
N LEU A 112 -6.35 -1.31 -5.88
CA LEU A 112 -5.04 -1.57 -6.48
C LEU A 112 -4.99 -0.97 -7.89
N SER A 113 -3.88 -0.32 -8.23
CA SER A 113 -3.51 -0.01 -9.61
C SER A 113 -2.01 -0.18 -9.84
N PHE A 114 -1.62 -0.57 -11.04
CA PHE A 114 -0.23 -0.60 -11.49
C PHE A 114 -0.17 -0.63 -13.02
N ASP A 115 0.96 -0.24 -13.58
CA ASP A 115 1.26 -0.35 -15.00
C ASP A 115 2.24 -1.50 -15.23
N LEU A 116 1.97 -2.36 -16.21
CA LEU A 116 2.79 -3.55 -16.51
C LEU A 116 3.03 -3.70 -18.01
N PHE A 117 4.22 -4.18 -18.37
CA PHE A 117 4.45 -4.89 -19.63
C PHE A 117 5.25 -6.17 -19.35
N VAL A 118 5.11 -7.17 -20.23
CA VAL A 118 5.95 -8.37 -20.19
C VAL A 118 6.37 -8.76 -21.59
N ASN A 119 7.62 -8.46 -21.92
CA ASN A 119 8.25 -8.82 -23.19
C ASN A 119 8.85 -10.22 -23.08
N ASP A 120 8.68 -11.03 -24.12
CA ASP A 120 9.18 -12.40 -24.14
C ASP A 120 9.82 -12.76 -25.49
N ALA A 121 11.12 -13.03 -25.44
CA ALA A 121 11.93 -13.36 -26.61
C ALA A 121 11.87 -14.85 -27.01
N ASP A 122 11.16 -15.71 -26.26
CA ASP A 122 11.01 -17.14 -26.59
C ASP A 122 9.70 -17.45 -27.34
N GLY A 123 8.60 -16.75 -27.01
CA GLY A 123 7.26 -16.99 -27.57
C GLY A 123 6.35 -17.87 -26.69
N GLY A 124 6.51 -17.78 -25.37
CA GLY A 124 5.70 -18.38 -24.32
C GLY A 124 4.25 -17.85 -24.23
N PRO A 125 3.58 -17.96 -23.07
CA PRO A 125 4.13 -18.33 -21.77
C PRO A 125 4.36 -19.84 -21.62
N LEU A 126 5.32 -20.20 -20.79
CA LEU A 126 5.60 -21.60 -20.42
C LEU A 126 5.47 -21.75 -18.90
N PHE A 127 4.76 -22.80 -18.47
CA PHE A 127 4.48 -23.03 -17.06
C PHE A 127 5.05 -24.39 -16.64
N ALA A 128 6.07 -24.39 -15.79
CA ALA A 128 6.54 -25.59 -15.12
C ALA A 128 5.77 -25.81 -13.81
N PRO A 129 5.60 -27.07 -13.35
CA PRO A 129 4.88 -27.39 -12.12
C PRO A 129 5.42 -26.71 -10.85
N GLY A 130 6.69 -26.30 -10.83
CA GLY A 130 7.29 -25.61 -9.69
C GLY A 130 7.01 -24.10 -9.61
N GLY A 131 6.34 -23.52 -10.62
CA GLY A 131 6.06 -22.08 -10.67
C GLY A 131 7.33 -21.24 -10.63
N LEU A 132 7.28 -20.05 -10.00
CA LEU A 132 8.43 -19.14 -9.94
C LEU A 132 9.69 -19.74 -9.30
N ALA A 133 9.56 -20.74 -8.41
CA ALA A 133 10.70 -21.36 -7.74
C ALA A 133 11.52 -22.30 -8.64
N ASP A 134 11.04 -22.61 -9.85
CA ASP A 134 11.65 -23.61 -10.72
C ASP A 134 12.25 -23.00 -11.99
N GLY A 135 13.53 -22.65 -11.90
CA GLY A 135 14.28 -22.08 -13.00
C GLY A 135 14.97 -23.09 -13.93
N THR A 136 14.74 -24.40 -13.85
CA THR A 136 15.24 -25.40 -14.85
C THR A 136 14.88 -26.87 -14.55
N SER A 137 14.42 -27.22 -13.34
CA SER A 137 14.42 -28.61 -12.85
C SER A 137 13.21 -29.43 -13.29
N ASN A 138 12.05 -28.82 -13.59
CA ASN A 138 10.85 -29.54 -14.02
C ASN A 138 10.33 -29.12 -15.41
N GLY A 139 11.22 -28.64 -16.28
CA GLY A 139 10.92 -28.31 -17.68
C GLY A 139 10.93 -26.80 -17.96
N PRO A 140 10.57 -26.41 -19.20
CA PRO A 140 10.50 -25.01 -19.60
C PRO A 140 9.51 -24.19 -18.76
N ASN A 141 9.98 -23.05 -18.29
CA ASN A 141 9.25 -22.12 -17.44
C ASN A 141 9.61 -20.67 -17.83
N GLN A 142 8.63 -19.90 -18.28
CA GLN A 142 8.84 -18.60 -18.91
C GLN A 142 7.56 -17.78 -18.73
N HIS A 143 7.45 -17.04 -17.62
CA HIS A 143 6.27 -16.19 -17.35
C HIS A 143 6.55 -15.19 -16.22
N ALA A 144 5.75 -14.12 -16.20
CA ALA A 144 5.62 -13.23 -15.06
C ALA A 144 4.28 -13.44 -14.34
N SER A 145 4.20 -12.95 -13.10
CA SER A 145 3.00 -12.93 -12.28
C SER A 145 2.96 -11.66 -11.43
N VAL A 146 1.75 -11.11 -11.24
CA VAL A 146 1.52 -10.03 -10.27
C VAL A 146 0.43 -10.47 -9.31
N ASP A 147 0.73 -10.44 -8.01
CA ASP A 147 -0.07 -11.07 -6.98
C ASP A 147 -0.20 -10.21 -5.72
N ILE A 148 -1.28 -10.47 -4.98
CA ILE A 148 -1.38 -10.14 -3.56
C ILE A 148 -1.18 -11.44 -2.77
N MET A 149 -0.16 -11.45 -1.93
CA MET A 149 0.24 -12.59 -1.11
C MET A 149 -0.14 -12.37 0.36
N ALA A 150 -0.25 -13.46 1.13
CA ALA A 150 -0.24 -13.38 2.57
C ALA A 150 1.16 -12.93 3.05
N SER A 151 1.22 -12.24 4.19
CA SER A 151 2.51 -11.83 4.78
C SER A 151 3.42 -12.99 5.23
N THR A 152 2.88 -14.21 5.26
CA THR A 152 3.62 -15.43 5.60
C THR A 152 4.03 -16.25 4.38
N ASP A 153 3.62 -15.86 3.18
CA ASP A 153 3.96 -16.59 1.96
C ASP A 153 5.47 -16.54 1.70
N ALA A 154 6.00 -17.64 1.17
CA ALA A 154 7.42 -17.76 0.88
C ALA A 154 7.79 -17.00 -0.41
N VAL A 155 9.04 -16.56 -0.48
CA VAL A 155 9.63 -16.00 -1.71
C VAL A 155 9.55 -17.05 -2.83
N PHE A 156 9.25 -16.61 -4.05
CA PHE A 156 9.06 -17.43 -5.25
C PHE A 156 7.91 -18.45 -5.16
N GLN A 157 6.98 -18.29 -4.23
CA GLN A 157 5.77 -19.11 -4.18
C GLN A 157 4.98 -18.97 -5.50
N THR A 158 4.37 -20.05 -5.99
CA THR A 158 3.74 -20.05 -7.31
C THR A 158 2.53 -19.11 -7.43
N LEU A 159 1.65 -19.03 -6.43
CA LEU A 159 0.45 -18.19 -6.47
C LEU A 159 0.19 -17.53 -5.11
N GLY A 160 -0.35 -16.31 -5.15
CA GLY A 160 -0.80 -15.58 -3.96
C GLY A 160 -2.26 -15.87 -3.57
N LEU A 161 -2.77 -15.03 -2.68
CA LEU A 161 -4.20 -14.98 -2.31
C LEU A 161 -5.06 -14.56 -3.51
N ALA A 162 -4.52 -13.69 -4.38
CA ALA A 162 -5.12 -13.31 -5.64
C ALA A 162 -4.04 -12.98 -6.67
N ASN A 163 -4.32 -13.32 -7.93
CA ASN A 163 -3.46 -13.07 -9.08
C ASN A 163 -4.15 -12.05 -10.02
N PHE A 164 -3.39 -11.07 -10.49
CA PHE A 164 -3.85 -9.98 -11.36
C PHE A 164 -3.21 -10.03 -12.74
N TYR A 165 -2.13 -10.80 -12.88
CA TYR A 165 -1.47 -11.09 -14.14
C TYR A 165 -0.73 -12.42 -14.02
N LEU A 166 -0.79 -13.25 -15.05
CA LEU A 166 -0.01 -14.48 -15.16
C LEU A 166 0.27 -14.80 -16.63
N GLY A 167 1.53 -14.74 -17.05
CA GLY A 167 1.95 -15.07 -18.41
C GLY A 167 2.96 -14.10 -19.00
N VAL A 168 2.80 -13.83 -20.30
CA VAL A 168 3.56 -12.86 -21.10
C VAL A 168 2.58 -12.10 -21.99
N ASP A 169 2.96 -10.92 -22.49
CA ASP A 169 2.07 -10.16 -23.36
C ASP A 169 2.06 -10.73 -24.78
N ALA A 170 0.90 -10.65 -25.44
CA ALA A 170 0.73 -11.21 -26.78
C ALA A 170 1.10 -10.19 -27.85
N GLY A 171 1.98 -10.55 -28.78
CA GLY A 171 2.33 -9.73 -29.93
C GLY A 171 3.84 -9.71 -30.18
N ALA A 172 4.32 -8.61 -30.76
CA ALA A 172 5.74 -8.39 -30.98
C ALA A 172 6.27 -7.36 -29.98
N ASP A 173 7.41 -7.67 -29.38
CA ASP A 173 8.13 -6.77 -28.48
C ASP A 173 8.69 -5.53 -29.20
N PRO A 174 8.88 -4.40 -28.48
CA PRO A 174 8.49 -4.20 -27.08
C PRO A 174 7.01 -3.84 -26.92
N HIS A 175 6.40 -4.37 -25.85
CA HIS A 175 5.04 -4.03 -25.43
C HIS A 175 4.96 -2.69 -24.69
N ALA A 176 3.89 -1.95 -24.94
CA ALA A 176 3.54 -0.76 -24.17
C ALA A 176 3.01 -1.14 -22.78
N PHE A 177 3.22 -0.27 -21.79
CA PHE A 177 2.58 -0.42 -20.49
C PHE A 177 1.05 -0.49 -20.60
N SER A 178 0.48 -1.46 -19.90
CA SER A 178 -0.95 -1.62 -19.70
C SER A 178 -1.30 -1.31 -18.25
N THR A 179 -2.24 -0.40 -18.03
CA THR A 179 -2.75 -0.10 -16.69
C THR A 179 -3.73 -1.18 -16.24
N ILE A 180 -3.45 -1.79 -15.11
CA ILE A 180 -4.31 -2.78 -14.45
C ILE A 180 -4.85 -2.15 -13.17
N THR A 181 -6.16 -2.28 -12.96
CA THR A 181 -6.84 -1.80 -11.75
C THR A 181 -7.74 -2.87 -11.18
N ALA A 182 -7.79 -3.02 -9.87
CA ALA A 182 -8.67 -3.96 -9.19
C ALA A 182 -9.20 -3.41 -7.86
N ASP A 183 -10.46 -3.69 -7.57
CA ASP A 183 -10.99 -3.55 -6.21
C ASP A 183 -10.65 -4.80 -5.41
N ILE A 184 -9.77 -4.64 -4.41
CA ILE A 184 -9.30 -5.73 -3.54
C ILE A 184 -9.95 -5.65 -2.15
N THR A 185 -10.98 -4.82 -1.95
CA THR A 185 -11.64 -4.62 -0.65
C THR A 185 -12.11 -5.93 -0.03
N ALA A 186 -12.74 -6.80 -0.81
CA ALA A 186 -13.22 -8.09 -0.33
C ALA A 186 -12.09 -9.04 0.11
N LEU A 187 -10.88 -8.87 -0.45
CA LEU A 187 -9.71 -9.67 -0.14
C LEU A 187 -9.01 -9.21 1.14
N VAL A 188 -8.83 -7.90 1.32
CA VAL A 188 -7.95 -7.34 2.35
C VAL A 188 -8.64 -6.40 3.36
N GLY A 189 -9.88 -6.00 3.12
CA GLY A 189 -10.62 -5.03 3.95
C GLY A 189 -10.95 -5.52 5.37
N GLY A 190 -10.85 -6.84 5.61
CA GLY A 190 -10.87 -7.42 6.96
C GLY A 190 -9.69 -6.95 7.83
N GLY A 191 -8.67 -6.37 7.22
CA GLY A 191 -7.46 -5.87 7.85
C GLY A 191 -6.38 -6.93 7.95
N GLY A 192 -5.13 -6.47 8.07
CA GLY A 192 -3.96 -7.32 8.15
C GLY A 192 -2.79 -6.80 7.32
N THR A 193 -1.70 -7.55 7.33
CA THR A 193 -0.51 -7.28 6.53
C THR A 193 -0.44 -8.29 5.39
N PHE A 194 -0.21 -7.76 4.20
CA PHE A 194 -0.17 -8.47 2.93
C PHE A 194 1.07 -8.04 2.15
N ILE A 195 1.36 -8.72 1.05
CA ILE A 195 2.48 -8.38 0.17
C ILE A 195 1.93 -8.17 -1.23
N PHE A 196 2.30 -7.06 -1.86
CA PHE A 196 2.22 -6.92 -3.31
C PHE A 196 3.49 -7.49 -3.91
N ARG A 197 3.37 -8.28 -4.98
CA ARG A 197 4.50 -8.97 -5.61
C ARG A 197 4.42 -8.91 -7.13
N LEU A 198 5.52 -8.51 -7.77
CA LEU A 198 5.88 -8.93 -9.13
C LEU A 198 6.84 -10.11 -9.01
N GLY A 199 6.51 -11.22 -9.65
CA GLY A 199 7.37 -12.40 -9.74
C GLY A 199 7.59 -12.80 -11.19
N GLU A 200 8.77 -13.29 -11.52
CA GLU A 200 9.20 -13.60 -12.87
C GLU A 200 10.11 -14.83 -12.88
N VAL A 201 10.00 -15.65 -13.92
CA VAL A 201 10.86 -16.80 -14.18
C VAL A 201 11.15 -16.93 -15.67
N ASP A 202 12.43 -17.09 -16.00
CA ASP A 202 12.95 -17.21 -17.37
C ASP A 202 13.87 -18.43 -17.46
N THR A 203 13.62 -19.31 -18.43
CA THR A 203 14.46 -20.52 -18.58
C THR A 203 14.80 -20.84 -20.02
N GLN A 204 14.13 -20.20 -20.98
CA GLN A 204 14.32 -20.48 -22.41
C GLN A 204 15.05 -19.33 -23.11
N SER A 205 14.56 -18.11 -22.98
CA SER A 205 15.12 -16.89 -23.56
C SER A 205 14.89 -15.69 -22.63
N PHE A 206 15.26 -14.48 -23.05
CA PHE A 206 15.03 -13.26 -22.28
C PHE A 206 13.55 -13.00 -22.04
N LEU A 207 13.23 -12.63 -20.81
CA LEU A 207 11.90 -12.17 -20.43
C LEU A 207 12.05 -10.91 -19.57
N ASN A 208 11.50 -9.80 -20.06
CA ASN A 208 11.56 -8.51 -19.38
C ASN A 208 10.17 -8.13 -18.88
N ALA A 209 9.95 -8.27 -17.58
CA ALA A 209 8.75 -7.81 -16.92
C ALA A 209 8.99 -6.41 -16.32
N GLY A 210 8.36 -5.40 -16.89
CA GLY A 210 8.46 -4.01 -16.43
C GLY A 210 7.23 -3.58 -15.68
N ILE A 211 7.41 -2.98 -14.50
CA ILE A 211 6.32 -2.48 -13.64
C ILE A 211 6.58 -1.05 -13.20
N ASP A 212 5.50 -0.27 -13.13
CA ASP A 212 5.52 1.14 -12.70
C ASP A 212 4.18 1.52 -12.03
N ASN A 213 4.15 2.69 -11.39
CA ASN A 213 2.95 3.30 -10.81
C ASN A 213 2.13 2.38 -9.89
N VAL A 214 2.80 1.53 -9.11
CA VAL A 214 2.11 0.65 -8.16
C VAL A 214 1.50 1.47 -7.03
N SER A 215 0.19 1.36 -6.85
CA SER A 215 -0.58 2.11 -5.85
C SER A 215 -1.64 1.22 -5.21
N ILE A 216 -1.76 1.33 -3.88
CA ILE A 216 -2.87 0.75 -3.13
C ILE A 216 -3.48 1.83 -2.27
N LEU A 217 -4.63 2.35 -2.69
CA LEU A 217 -5.39 3.35 -1.96
C LEU A 217 -6.42 2.67 -1.07
N ALA A 218 -6.35 2.93 0.24
CA ALA A 218 -7.33 2.42 1.20
C ALA A 218 -8.02 3.55 1.97
N ASP A 219 -9.30 3.37 2.27
CA ASP A 219 -9.96 4.18 3.28
C ASP A 219 -9.54 3.72 4.68
N GLN A 220 -9.04 4.66 5.47
CA GLN A 220 -8.60 4.41 6.83
C GLN A 220 -9.53 5.17 7.77
N ALA A 221 -10.18 4.44 8.67
CA ALA A 221 -10.95 5.05 9.75
C ALA A 221 -9.97 5.80 10.67
N VAL A 222 -10.08 7.12 10.71
CA VAL A 222 -9.27 7.93 11.62
C VAL A 222 -9.71 7.57 13.03
N VAL A 223 -8.80 7.05 13.85
CA VAL A 223 -9.15 6.73 15.25
C VAL A 223 -9.58 8.03 15.92
N PRO A 224 -10.83 8.14 16.42
CA PRO A 224 -11.26 9.33 17.15
C PRO A 224 -10.33 9.54 18.34
N ILE A 225 -9.90 10.79 18.56
CA ILE A 225 -9.08 11.17 19.73
C ILE A 225 -9.72 10.52 20.97
N PRO A 226 -8.99 9.72 21.78
CA PRO A 226 -9.58 9.01 22.89
C PRO A 226 -10.42 9.98 23.73
N ALA A 227 -11.64 9.61 24.11
CA ALA A 227 -12.53 10.44 24.91
C ALA A 227 -11.87 10.96 26.21
N ALA A 228 -10.80 10.28 26.66
CA ALA A 228 -9.93 10.70 27.75
C ALA A 228 -9.30 12.09 27.56
N LEU A 229 -8.95 12.52 26.35
CA LEU A 229 -8.30 13.82 26.11
C LEU A 229 -9.27 15.01 26.33
N PRO A 230 -10.49 15.01 25.76
CA PRO A 230 -11.53 15.98 26.11
C PRO A 230 -11.93 15.93 27.60
N LEU A 231 -12.03 14.73 28.19
CA LEU A 231 -12.31 14.55 29.62
C LEU A 231 -11.20 15.14 30.50
N PHE A 232 -9.94 14.94 30.11
CA PHE A 232 -8.79 15.48 30.81
C PHE A 232 -8.72 17.01 30.69
N ALA A 233 -8.97 17.56 29.51
CA ALA A 233 -9.02 19.00 29.29
C ALA A 233 -10.15 19.67 30.10
N THR A 234 -11.34 19.06 30.13
CA THR A 234 -12.48 19.56 30.92
C THR A 234 -12.24 19.43 32.42
N ALA A 235 -11.58 18.37 32.89
CA ALA A 235 -11.18 18.21 34.29
C ALA A 235 -10.18 19.30 34.73
N ILE A 236 -9.17 19.61 33.91
CA ILE A 236 -8.22 20.70 34.18
C ILE A 236 -8.94 22.05 34.23
N ALA A 237 -9.82 22.34 33.26
CA ALA A 237 -10.59 23.57 33.24
C ALA A 237 -11.49 23.70 34.49
N GLY A 238 -12.15 22.63 34.91
CA GLY A 238 -12.98 22.58 36.12
C GLY A 238 -12.18 22.84 37.40
N LEU A 239 -11.01 22.22 37.53
CA LEU A 239 -10.10 22.44 38.67
C LEU A 239 -9.57 23.88 38.72
N GLY A 240 -9.21 24.44 37.56
CA GLY A 240 -8.79 25.84 37.44
C GLY A 240 -9.89 26.81 37.89
N PHE A 241 -11.14 26.56 37.48
CA PHE A 241 -12.28 27.40 37.86
C PHE A 241 -12.60 27.30 39.36
N ALA A 242 -12.51 26.10 39.95
CA ALA A 242 -12.69 25.88 41.39
C ALA A 242 -11.60 26.59 42.21
N GLY A 243 -10.35 26.55 41.76
CA GLY A 243 -9.23 27.27 42.37
C GLY A 243 -9.40 28.79 42.31
N TYR A 244 -9.87 29.33 41.18
CA TYR A 244 -10.15 30.76 41.01
C TYR A 244 -11.22 31.26 42.00
N ARG A 245 -12.33 30.51 42.16
CA ARG A 245 -13.40 30.87 43.11
C ARG A 245 -12.93 30.91 44.56
N LYS A 246 -12.09 29.96 44.99
CA LYS A 246 -11.52 29.92 46.35
C LYS A 246 -10.58 31.10 46.67
N ARG A 247 -9.91 31.67 45.66
CA ARG A 247 -9.07 32.86 45.85
C ARG A 247 -9.90 34.13 46.01
N LYS A 248 -10.97 34.31 45.22
CA LYS A 248 -11.85 35.48 45.35
C LYS A 248 -12.57 35.56 46.70
N SER A 249 -12.94 34.42 47.30
CA SER A 249 -13.63 34.40 48.59
C SER A 249 -12.76 34.74 49.80
N LYS A 250 -11.44 34.86 49.64
CA LYS A 250 -10.50 35.26 50.71
C LYS A 250 -10.12 36.75 50.67
N VAL A 251 -10.58 37.49 49.66
CA VAL A 251 -10.23 38.90 49.43
C VAL A 251 -11.43 39.83 49.71
N ALA A 252 -12.52 39.31 50.27
CA ALA A 252 -13.69 40.07 50.70
C ALA A 252 -13.83 40.03 52.22
#